data_AF-A0A3L6S7E8-F1
#
_entry.id   AF-A0A3L6S7E8-F1
#
_cell.length_a   1.000
_cell.length_b   1.000
_cell.length_c   1.000
_cell.angle_alpha   90.00
_cell.angle_beta   90.00
_cell.angle_gamma   90.00
#
_symmetry.space_group_name_H-M   'P 1'
#
loop_
_entity.id
_entity.type
_entity.pdbx_description
1 polymer ?
#
loop_
_entity_poly.entity_id
_entity_poly.type
_entity_poly.pdbx_seq_one_letter_code
_entity_poly.pdbx_strand_id
1 'polypeptide(L)' 'MVLEDMVMEDVWNPIIIDQRYCPYHSCEHKNVSGVRLQDIRFENIKSASFAPARS' A
#
# COMPACT_ATOMS: atom_id res chain seq x y z
N MET A 1 9.02 8.43 7.55
CA MET A 1 7.56 8.29 7.73
C MET A 1 7.30 7.00 8.48
N VAL A 2 6.49 7.02 9.53
CA VAL A 2 6.13 5.81 10.28
C VAL A 2 4.61 5.66 10.21
N LEU A 3 4.17 4.47 9.82
CA LEU A 3 2.77 4.04 9.84
C LEU A 3 2.70 2.89 10.84
N GLU A 4 1.97 3.06 11.93
CA GLU A 4 1.95 2.11 13.03
C GLU A 4 0.55 1.82 13.57
N ASP A 5 0.38 0.64 14.16
CA ASP A 5 -0.80 0.23 14.92
C ASP A 5 -2.13 0.27 14.15
N MET A 6 -2.12 -0.12 12.88
CA MET A 6 -3.31 -0.15 12.02
C MET A 6 -3.83 -1.57 11.79
N VAL A 7 -5.16 -1.73 11.77
CA VAL A 7 -5.84 -2.95 11.33
C VAL A 7 -6.49 -2.67 9.98
N MET A 8 -6.11 -3.45 8.97
CA MET A 8 -6.61 -3.33 7.62
C MET A 8 -7.68 -4.41 7.41
N GLU A 9 -8.94 -3.98 7.36
CA GLU A 9 -10.12 -4.83 7.27
C GLU A 9 -10.52 -5.05 5.81
N ASP A 10 -10.66 -6.32 5.40
CA ASP A 10 -11.18 -6.73 4.08
C ASP A 10 -10.47 -6.10 2.87
N VAL A 11 -9.18 -5.79 3.02
CA VAL A 11 -8.35 -5.29 1.91
C VAL A 11 -7.51 -6.40 1.30
N TRP A 12 -7.36 -6.35 -0.03
CA TRP A 12 -6.48 -7.25 -0.76
C TRP A 12 -4.99 -6.88 -0.64
N ASN A 13 -4.70 -5.58 -0.73
CA ASN A 13 -3.34 -5.05 -0.68
C ASN A 13 -3.29 -3.97 0.40
N PRO A 14 -2.97 -4.31 1.66
CA PRO A 14 -2.98 -3.35 2.77
C PRO A 14 -1.93 -2.24 2.63
N ILE A 15 -0.85 -2.49 1.89
CA ILE A 15 0.19 -1.49 1.62
C ILE A 15 0.46 -1.50 0.11
N ILE A 16 0.29 -0.35 -0.55
CA ILE A 16 0.61 -0.16 -1.97
C ILE A 16 1.61 0.99 -2.07
N ILE A 17 2.75 0.73 -2.72
CA ILE A 17 3.75 1.73 -3.06
C ILE A 17 3.87 1.74 -4.58
N ASP A 18 3.30 2.76 -5.22
CA ASP A 18 3.30 2.88 -6.68
C ASP A 18 4.19 4.04 -7.15
N GLN A 19 5.43 3.70 -7.52
CA GLN A 19 6.39 4.64 -8.11
C GLN A 19 6.14 4.90 -9.61
N ARG A 20 5.05 4.38 -10.16
CA ARG A 20 4.61 4.58 -11.54
C ARG A 20 3.16 5.06 -11.60
N TYR A 21 2.65 5.66 -10.52
CA TYR A 21 1.29 6.16 -10.49
C TYR A 21 1.01 7.05 -11.71
N CYS A 22 -0.05 6.70 -12.45
CA CYS A 22 -0.47 7.40 -13.64
C CYS A 22 -1.93 7.83 -13.46
N PRO A 23 -2.20 9.14 -13.33
CA PRO A 23 -3.56 9.63 -13.12
C PRO A 23 -4.45 9.57 -14.38
N TYR A 24 -3.88 9.25 -15.54
CA TYR A 24 -4.57 9.16 -16.82
C TYR A 24 -4.40 7.76 -17.43
N HIS A 25 -5.16 7.41 -18.46
CA HIS A 25 -4.99 6.10 -19.11
C HIS A 25 -3.70 5.99 -19.93
N SER A 26 -3.05 7.10 -20.25
CA SER A 26 -1.87 7.16 -21.11
C SER A 26 -0.72 7.88 -20.41
N CYS A 27 0.05 7.16 -19.60
CA CYS A 27 1.41 7.57 -19.26
C CYS A 27 2.40 6.70 -20.01
N GLU A 28 3.30 7.34 -20.73
CA GLU A 28 4.50 6.67 -21.19
C GLU A 28 5.45 6.55 -19.99
N HIS A 29 5.49 5.38 -19.34
CA HIS A 29 6.43 5.08 -18.23
C HIS A 29 7.89 4.96 -18.70
N LYS A 30 8.31 5.84 -19.61
CA LYS A 30 9.64 5.88 -20.21
C LYS A 30 10.68 6.42 -19.23
N ASN A 31 10.24 7.24 -18.28
CA ASN A 31 11.10 7.84 -17.26
C ASN A 31 10.83 7.23 -15.89
N VAL A 32 11.90 7.09 -15.09
CA VAL A 32 11.78 6.74 -13.68
C VAL A 32 11.20 7.91 -12.88
N SER A 33 10.47 7.63 -11.81
CA SER A 33 10.01 8.67 -10.88
C SER A 33 11.22 9.45 -10.34
N GLY A 34 11.18 10.77 -10.44
CA GLY A 34 12.17 11.66 -9.82
C GLY A 34 12.01 11.78 -8.30
N VAL A 35 10.94 11.20 -7.75
CA VAL A 35 10.66 11.20 -6.30
C VAL A 35 11.35 10.00 -5.66
N ARG A 36 12.20 10.29 -4.66
CA ARG A 36 12.84 9.27 -3.83
C ARG A 36 12.01 9.03 -2.57
N LEU A 37 11.63 7.78 -2.37
CA LEU A 37 11.09 7.30 -1.10
C LEU A 37 12.26 6.86 -0.21
N GLN A 38 12.30 7.34 1.03
CA GLN A 38 13.33 6.96 2.01
C GLN A 38 12.74 6.96 3.42
N ASP A 39 13.33 6.16 4.30
CA ASP A 39 13.03 6.12 5.74
C ASP A 39 11.53 5.94 6.05
N ILE A 40 10.87 5.05 5.30
CA ILE A 40 9.48 4.64 5.53
C ILE A 40 9.47 3.37 6.37
N ARG A 41 8.74 3.39 7.49
CA ARG A 41 8.52 2.25 8.37
C ARG A 41 7.03 1.93 8.45
N PHE A 42 6.72 0.64 8.35
CA PHE A 42 5.41 0.09 8.60
C PHE A 42 5.53 -0.85 9.79
N GLU A 43 4.88 -0.52 10.89
CA GLU A 43 5.05 -1.19 12.18
C GLU A 43 3.68 -1.67 12.68
N ASN A 44 3.57 -2.91 13.17
CA ASN A 44 2.31 -3.45 13.72
C ASN A 44 1.05 -3.29 12.82
N ILE A 45 1.21 -3.31 11.49
CA ILE A 45 0.08 -3.31 10.55
C ILE A 45 -0.48 -4.74 10.46
N LYS A 46 -1.75 -4.91 10.83
CA LYS A 46 -2.44 -6.20 10.87
C LYS A 46 -3.50 -6.27 9.78
N SER A 47 -3.80 -7.48 9.33
CA SER A 47 -4.99 -7.74 8.51
C SER A 47 -6.04 -8.41 9.37
N ALA A 48 -7.28 -7.96 9.26
CA ALA A 48 -8.44 -8.70 9.72
C ALA A 48 -9.21 -9.15 8.48
N SER A 49 -9.30 -10.45 8.28
CA SER A 49 -10.23 -11.02 7.30
C SER A 49 -11.60 -11.17 7.97
N PHE A 50 -12.68 -10.84 7.26
CA PHE A 50 -14.01 -11.32 7.59
C PHE A 50 -14.09 -12.82 7.27
N ALA A 51 -13.34 -13.66 7.99
CA ALA A 51 -13.66 -15.07 8.05
C ALA A 51 -14.85 -15.21 9.00
N PRO A 52 -16.04 -15.65 8.54
CA PRO A 52 -17.03 -16.14 9.48
C PRO A 52 -16.34 -17.22 10.31
N ALA A 53 -16.45 -17.16 11.64
CA ALA A 53 -16.06 -18.29 12.46
C ALA A 53 -16.81 -19.51 11.88
N ARG A 54 -16.08 -20.44 11.27
CA ARG A 54 -16.66 -21.69 10.77
C ARG A 54 -17.25 -22.38 11.99
N SER A 55 -18.58 -22.34 12.09
CA SER A 55 -19.40 -23.16 12.99
C SER A 55 -19.18 -24.64 12.68
#